data_AF-A0A8S0FMP4-F1
#
_entry.id   AF-A0A8S0FMP4-F1
#
_cell.length_a   1.000
_cell.length_b   1.000
_cell.length_c   1.000
_cell.angle_alpha   90.00
_cell.angle_beta   90.00
_cell.angle_gamma   90.00
#
_symmetry.space_group_name_H-M   'P 1'
#
loop_
_entity.id
_entity.type
_entity.pdbx_description
1 polymer ?
#
loop_
_entity_poly.entity_id
_entity_poly.type
_entity_poly.pdbx_seq_one_letter_code
_entity_poly.pdbx_strand_id
1 'polypeptide(L)'
;MRPKSRYLREAGKEFAQAYPDRAAMLNLDKPGARDPYVERLFEGFAFLMGRLREKLDDDLPELTEGLVSLLWPHYLRTIPSLSVVELTTDHQQMKQSDTLKEFQVLSRPIGERRTRCVYSATRDITLHPLALPDVSLQYEPDGRSVIRLRFECGPLVGDWSQIDLSRLPLYISVPTARWPVRCTGL
;
A
#
# COMPACT_ATOMS: atom_id res chain seq x y z
N MET A 1 -1.70 27.60 17.88
CA MET A 1 -1.07 28.29 19.03
C MET A 1 -1.97 29.28 19.82
N ARG A 2 -3.07 29.84 19.28
CA ARG A 2 -3.83 30.93 19.97
C ARG A 2 -4.79 30.58 21.14
N PRO A 3 -5.32 29.34 21.35
CA PRO A 3 -6.37 29.14 22.36
C PRO A 3 -5.86 29.15 23.82
N LYS A 4 -4.61 28.74 24.09
CA LYS A 4 -4.07 28.64 25.46
C LYS A 4 -3.83 30.00 26.14
N SER A 5 -3.46 31.04 25.37
CA SER A 5 -3.25 32.40 25.90
C SER A 5 -4.56 33.01 26.43
N ARG A 6 -5.71 32.70 25.80
CA ARG A 6 -7.02 33.17 26.27
C ARG A 6 -7.38 32.58 27.64
N TYR A 7 -7.18 31.27 27.81
CA TYR A 7 -7.41 30.59 29.09
C TYR A 7 -6.58 31.19 30.23
N LEU A 8 -5.29 31.45 30.01
CA LEU A 8 -4.42 32.05 31.03
C LEU A 8 -4.82 33.49 31.37
N ARG A 9 -5.34 34.24 30.39
CA ARG A 9 -5.88 35.59 30.63
C ARG A 9 -7.17 35.56 31.44
N GLU A 10 -8.01 34.55 31.26
CA GLU A 10 -9.24 34.33 32.03
C GLU A 10 -8.91 33.88 33.46
N ALA A 11 -8.05 32.86 33.62
CA ALA A 11 -7.57 32.41 34.93
C ALA A 11 -6.84 33.52 35.71
N GLY A 12 -6.09 34.38 35.01
CA GLY A 12 -5.45 35.56 35.62
C GLY A 12 -6.45 36.60 36.13
N LYS A 13 -7.63 36.73 35.49
CA LYS A 13 -8.72 37.59 35.99
C LYS A 13 -9.39 36.99 37.21
N GLU A 14 -9.65 35.69 37.20
CA GLU A 14 -10.22 34.97 38.35
C GLU A 14 -9.29 35.05 39.57
N PHE A 15 -7.98 34.88 39.37
CA PHE A 15 -6.97 35.07 40.42
C PHE A 15 -6.98 36.50 40.98
N ALA A 16 -7.11 37.50 40.10
CA ALA A 16 -7.14 38.90 40.52
C ALA A 16 -8.38 39.24 41.35
N GLN A 17 -9.52 38.61 41.04
CA GLN A 17 -10.76 38.74 41.82
C GLN A 17 -10.66 38.03 43.19
N ALA A 18 -10.01 36.87 43.23
CA ALA A 18 -9.88 36.08 44.47
C ALA A 18 -8.82 36.64 45.44
N TYR A 19 -7.76 37.28 44.94
CA TYR A 19 -6.63 37.77 45.74
C TYR A 19 -6.24 39.21 45.38
N PRO A 20 -7.08 40.21 45.72
CA PRO A 20 -6.91 41.60 45.27
C PRO A 20 -5.60 42.25 45.75
N ASP A 21 -5.18 42.00 46.99
CA ASP A 21 -3.93 42.57 47.53
C ASP A 21 -2.69 42.12 46.76
N ARG A 22 -2.67 40.84 46.34
CA ARG A 22 -1.57 40.26 45.54
C ARG A 22 -1.67 40.67 44.06
N ALA A 23 -2.90 40.82 43.56
CA ALA A 23 -3.16 41.25 42.19
C ALA A 23 -2.70 42.69 41.95
N ALA A 24 -2.91 43.58 42.93
CA ALA A 24 -2.43 44.96 42.89
C ALA A 24 -0.89 45.04 42.83
N MET A 25 -0.19 44.14 43.52
CA MET A 25 1.28 44.05 43.49
C MET A 25 1.82 43.62 42.11
N LEU A 26 1.00 42.91 41.33
CA LEU A 26 1.34 42.41 39.99
C LEU A 26 0.64 43.20 38.86
N ASN A 27 -0.06 44.29 39.20
CA ASN A 27 -0.92 45.09 38.31
C ASN A 27 -1.87 44.24 37.43
N LEU A 28 -2.45 43.18 38.00
CA LEU A 28 -3.41 42.31 37.31
C LEU A 28 -4.84 42.86 37.36
N ASP A 29 -5.08 43.87 38.18
CA ASP A 29 -6.35 44.55 38.47
C ASP A 29 -6.72 45.65 37.45
N LYS A 30 -5.73 46.22 36.74
CA LYS A 30 -5.95 47.34 35.80
C LYS A 30 -5.83 46.90 34.33
N PRO A 31 -6.87 47.08 33.49
CA PRO A 31 -6.78 46.78 32.06
C PRO A 31 -5.83 47.77 31.37
N GLY A 32 -4.60 47.33 31.08
CA GLY A 32 -3.61 48.09 30.33
C GLY A 32 -2.25 48.30 31.01
N ALA A 33 -2.10 47.95 32.29
CA ALA A 33 -0.87 48.16 33.05
C ALA A 33 -0.25 46.85 33.59
N ARG A 34 -0.40 45.73 32.86
CA ARG A 34 0.17 44.46 33.29
C ARG A 34 1.70 44.53 33.22
N ASP A 35 2.35 44.06 34.28
CA ASP A 35 3.80 43.98 34.32
C ASP A 35 4.30 43.11 33.13
N PRO A 36 5.17 43.66 32.24
CA PRO A 36 5.73 42.92 31.12
C PRO A 36 6.41 41.60 31.51
N TYR A 37 6.95 41.49 32.74
CA TYR A 37 7.56 40.26 33.24
C TYR A 37 6.51 39.18 33.53
N VAL A 38 5.33 39.56 34.03
CA VAL A 38 4.23 38.62 34.31
C VAL A 38 3.57 38.15 33.01
N GLU A 39 3.42 39.04 32.03
CA GLU A 39 2.92 38.63 30.70
C GLU A 39 3.89 37.66 30.01
N ARG A 40 5.21 37.94 30.05
CA ARG A 40 6.24 37.02 29.53
C ARG A 40 6.25 35.67 30.28
N LEU A 41 6.01 35.66 31.59
CA LEU A 41 5.89 34.43 32.36
C LEU A 41 4.67 33.60 31.91
N PHE A 42 3.51 34.22 31.72
CA PHE A 42 2.32 33.52 31.24
C PHE A 42 2.47 33.04 29.79
N GLU A 43 3.14 33.81 28.93
CA GLU A 43 3.49 33.34 27.58
C GLU A 43 4.44 32.14 27.61
N GLY A 44 5.48 32.18 28.46
CA GLY A 44 6.39 31.06 28.66
C GLY A 44 5.67 29.81 29.19
N PHE A 45 4.77 29.98 30.14
CA PHE A 45 3.95 28.87 30.66
C PHE A 45 2.98 28.32 29.59
N ALA A 46 2.34 29.20 28.81
CA ALA A 46 1.48 28.80 27.69
C ALA A 46 2.27 27.99 26.66
N PHE A 47 3.51 28.40 26.37
CA PHE A 47 4.40 27.74 25.44
C PHE A 47 4.82 26.35 25.95
N LEU A 48 5.25 26.25 27.21
CA LEU A 48 5.62 24.97 27.84
C LEU A 48 4.44 24.00 27.88
N MET A 49 3.26 24.46 28.31
CA MET A 49 2.06 23.64 28.30
C MET A 49 1.64 23.29 26.87
N GLY A 50 1.87 24.17 25.90
CA GLY A 50 1.75 23.92 24.46
C GLY A 50 2.52 22.68 24.04
N ARG A 51 3.83 22.69 24.25
CA ARG A 51 4.74 21.58 23.92
C ARG A 51 4.44 20.30 24.69
N LEU A 52 4.06 20.40 25.96
CA LEU A 52 3.69 19.21 26.75
C LEU A 52 2.48 18.51 26.15
N ARG A 53 1.48 19.27 25.71
CA ARG A 53 0.25 18.70 25.13
C ARG A 53 0.47 18.20 23.71
N GLU A 54 1.26 18.92 22.91
CA GLU A 54 1.72 18.43 21.60
C GLU A 54 2.43 17.08 21.74
N LYS A 55 3.38 16.96 22.67
CA LYS A 55 4.05 15.69 22.95
C LYS A 55 3.09 14.59 23.44
N LEU A 56 2.13 14.92 24.30
CA LEU A 56 1.15 13.94 24.79
C LEU A 56 0.17 13.48 23.68
N ASP A 57 -0.24 14.40 22.81
CA ASP A 57 -1.10 14.11 21.67
C ASP A 57 -0.34 13.29 20.59
N ASP A 58 0.99 13.49 20.47
CA ASP A 58 1.88 12.73 19.57
C ASP A 58 2.25 11.33 20.10
N ASP A 59 2.25 11.10 21.43
CA ASP A 59 2.59 9.80 22.05
C ASP A 59 1.40 8.79 22.05
N LEU A 60 0.15 9.27 21.90
CA LEU A 60 -1.05 8.42 21.84
C LEU A 60 -1.14 7.52 20.57
N PRO A 61 -0.75 7.99 19.37
CA PRO A 61 -0.63 7.17 18.16
C PRO A 61 0.22 5.93 18.35
N GLU A 62 1.41 6.02 18.97
CA GLU A 62 2.36 4.89 19.10
C GLU A 62 1.74 3.73 19.89
N LEU A 63 0.95 4.03 20.92
CA LEU A 63 0.28 3.04 21.77
C LEU A 63 -0.89 2.35 21.04
N THR A 64 -1.68 3.12 20.28
CA THR A 64 -2.78 2.55 19.48
C THR A 64 -2.30 1.80 18.26
N GLU A 65 -1.23 2.25 17.61
CA GLU A 65 -0.61 1.61 16.46
C GLU A 65 0.00 0.26 16.85
N GLY A 66 0.66 0.18 18.02
CA GLY A 66 1.15 -1.09 18.58
C GLY A 66 0.02 -2.11 18.81
N LEU A 67 -1.12 -1.69 19.37
CA LEU A 67 -2.27 -2.58 19.57
C LEU A 67 -2.94 -3.00 18.25
N VAL A 68 -3.06 -2.10 17.28
CA VAL A 68 -3.58 -2.41 15.94
C VAL A 68 -2.65 -3.37 15.20
N SER A 69 -1.33 -3.23 15.37
CA SER A 69 -0.34 -4.15 14.78
C SER A 69 -0.47 -5.59 15.29
N LEU A 70 -0.89 -5.76 16.55
CA LEU A 70 -1.13 -7.07 17.17
C LEU A 70 -2.45 -7.69 16.71
N LEU A 71 -3.49 -6.88 16.52
CA LEU A 71 -4.81 -7.35 16.10
C LEU A 71 -4.89 -7.62 14.60
N TRP A 72 -4.32 -6.74 13.76
CA TRP A 72 -4.33 -6.83 12.30
C TRP A 72 -2.94 -6.54 11.68
N PRO A 73 -1.99 -7.49 11.79
CA PRO A 73 -0.62 -7.32 11.31
C PRO A 73 -0.48 -7.13 9.78
N HIS A 74 -1.53 -7.44 9.01
CA HIS A 74 -1.54 -7.33 7.55
C HIS A 74 -2.02 -5.97 7.03
N TYR A 75 -2.65 -5.14 7.87
CA TYR A 75 -3.22 -3.85 7.44
C TYR A 75 -2.18 -2.73 7.37
N LEU A 76 -1.06 -2.87 8.09
CA LEU A 76 0.05 -1.91 8.11
C LEU A 76 1.17 -2.28 7.12
N ARG A 77 1.02 -3.36 6.34
CA ARG A 77 2.04 -3.77 5.37
C ARG A 77 1.78 -3.15 4.00
N THR A 78 2.82 -2.54 3.43
CA THR A 78 2.79 -2.06 2.05
C THR A 78 2.58 -3.22 1.08
N ILE A 79 1.64 -3.06 0.16
CA ILE A 79 1.44 -4.02 -0.94
C ILE A 79 2.49 -3.73 -2.02
N PRO A 80 3.36 -4.69 -2.37
CA PRO A 80 4.34 -4.48 -3.44
C PRO A 80 3.65 -4.41 -4.81
N SER A 81 4.33 -3.80 -5.78
CA SER A 81 3.92 -3.86 -7.18
C SER A 81 3.89 -5.31 -7.69
N LEU A 82 2.91 -5.63 -8.52
CA LEU A 82 2.67 -6.97 -9.04
C LEU A 82 2.25 -6.93 -10.51
N SER A 83 2.63 -7.95 -11.27
CA SER A 83 2.32 -8.08 -12.70
C SER A 83 2.07 -9.54 -13.05
N VAL A 84 1.27 -9.76 -14.09
CA VAL A 84 1.17 -11.06 -14.77
C VAL A 84 2.21 -11.08 -15.88
N VAL A 85 2.92 -12.20 -16.02
CA VAL A 85 3.91 -12.43 -17.08
C VAL A 85 3.52 -13.70 -17.82
N GLU A 86 3.56 -13.64 -19.15
CA GLU A 86 3.40 -14.80 -20.02
C GLU A 86 4.76 -15.42 -20.30
N LEU A 87 4.88 -16.74 -20.13
CA LEU A 87 6.09 -17.49 -20.45
C LEU A 87 5.78 -18.35 -21.67
N THR A 88 6.25 -17.90 -22.83
CA THR A 88 6.11 -18.66 -24.07
C THR A 88 7.21 -19.70 -24.18
N THR A 89 6.82 -20.97 -24.27
CA THR A 89 7.73 -22.09 -24.45
C THR A 89 7.84 -22.50 -25.90
N ASP A 90 9.03 -22.91 -26.33
CA ASP A 90 9.17 -23.59 -27.62
C ASP A 90 8.70 -25.05 -27.51
N HIS A 91 7.39 -25.24 -27.67
CA HIS A 91 6.76 -26.56 -27.63
C HIS A 91 7.34 -27.56 -28.64
N GLN A 92 7.99 -27.09 -29.72
CA GLN A 92 8.58 -27.98 -30.73
C GLN A 92 9.82 -28.73 -30.19
N GLN A 93 10.50 -28.15 -29.21
CA GLN A 93 11.73 -28.70 -28.62
C GLN A 93 11.50 -29.40 -27.28
N MET A 94 10.31 -29.28 -26.70
CA MET A 94 9.98 -29.87 -25.41
C MET A 94 9.45 -31.30 -25.56
N LYS A 95 10.10 -32.24 -24.85
CA LYS A 95 9.67 -33.65 -24.79
C LYS A 95 8.67 -33.93 -23.67
N GLN A 96 8.73 -33.15 -22.59
CA GLN A 96 7.93 -33.31 -21.38
C GLN A 96 7.70 -31.96 -20.72
N SER A 97 6.77 -31.91 -19.77
CA SER A 97 6.57 -30.73 -18.93
C SER A 97 7.74 -30.52 -17.97
N ASP A 98 8.10 -29.27 -17.74
CA ASP A 98 9.18 -28.88 -16.83
C ASP A 98 8.64 -27.91 -15.78
N THR A 99 9.11 -28.01 -14.54
CA THR A 99 8.63 -27.15 -13.44
C THR A 99 9.73 -26.23 -12.96
N LEU A 100 9.52 -24.93 -13.19
CA LEU A 100 10.39 -23.88 -12.71
C LEU A 100 10.07 -23.56 -11.25
N LYS A 101 11.04 -23.82 -10.38
CA LYS A 101 11.01 -23.44 -8.96
C LYS A 101 11.68 -22.09 -8.78
N GLU A 102 11.15 -21.28 -7.86
CA GLU A 102 11.73 -19.98 -7.49
C GLU A 102 11.97 -19.05 -8.69
N PHE A 103 11.10 -19.12 -9.70
CA PHE A 103 11.27 -18.35 -10.94
C PHE A 103 11.26 -16.83 -10.67
N GLN A 104 12.21 -16.12 -11.27
CA GLN A 104 12.35 -14.67 -11.13
C GLN A 104 12.44 -13.97 -12.49
N VAL A 105 11.84 -12.79 -12.57
CA VAL A 105 11.90 -11.88 -13.72
C VAL A 105 12.46 -10.55 -13.29
N LEU A 106 13.38 -10.02 -14.10
CA LEU A 106 13.93 -8.69 -13.91
C LEU A 106 13.16 -7.69 -14.77
N SER A 107 12.79 -6.56 -14.19
CA SER A 107 12.26 -5.46 -14.99
C SER A 107 13.32 -4.90 -15.94
N ARG A 108 12.85 -4.17 -16.95
CA ARG A 108 13.68 -3.18 -17.64
C ARG A 108 14.25 -2.19 -16.61
N PRO A 109 15.43 -1.60 -16.85
CA PRO A 109 15.97 -0.55 -15.98
C PRO A 109 14.99 0.62 -15.86
N ILE A 110 14.73 1.08 -14.63
CA ILE A 110 13.79 2.17 -14.32
C ILE A 110 14.53 3.32 -13.62
N GLY A 111 14.17 4.55 -13.99
CA GLY A 111 14.70 5.78 -13.39
C GLY A 111 16.14 6.10 -13.81
N GLU A 112 16.65 7.23 -13.30
CA GLU A 112 17.99 7.76 -13.62
C GLU A 112 19.11 6.78 -13.21
N ARG A 113 18.93 6.11 -12.07
CA ARG A 113 19.87 5.11 -11.54
C ARG A 113 19.78 3.75 -12.24
N ARG A 114 18.89 3.59 -13.23
CA ARG A 114 18.71 2.35 -14.00
C ARG A 114 18.47 1.11 -13.12
N THR A 115 17.73 1.27 -12.04
CA THR A 115 17.44 0.17 -11.10
C THR A 115 16.58 -0.89 -11.78
N ARG A 116 16.91 -2.18 -11.56
CA ARG A 116 16.08 -3.31 -11.99
C ARG A 116 15.32 -3.85 -10.78
N CYS A 117 14.01 -3.96 -10.93
CA CYS A 117 13.16 -4.60 -9.94
C CYS A 117 13.14 -6.10 -10.17
N VAL A 118 13.23 -6.88 -9.09
CA VAL A 118 13.13 -8.34 -9.12
C VAL A 118 11.71 -8.74 -8.75
N TYR A 119 11.05 -9.48 -9.62
CA TYR A 119 9.75 -10.08 -9.37
C TYR A 119 9.92 -11.59 -9.24
N SER A 120 9.39 -12.17 -8.19
CA SER A 120 9.41 -13.63 -7.98
C SER A 120 8.02 -14.21 -8.23
N ALA A 121 7.96 -15.40 -8.82
CA ALA A 121 6.73 -16.14 -8.93
C ALA A 121 6.18 -16.47 -7.53
N THR A 122 4.87 -16.38 -7.36
CA THR A 122 4.19 -16.69 -6.09
C THR A 122 3.97 -18.19 -5.88
N ARG A 123 4.26 -19.00 -6.90
CA ARG A 123 4.13 -20.46 -6.94
C ARG A 123 5.07 -21.03 -7.98
N ASP A 124 5.36 -22.31 -7.87
CA ASP A 124 6.05 -23.07 -8.91
C ASP A 124 5.26 -23.02 -10.22
N ILE A 125 5.99 -22.88 -11.33
CA ILE A 125 5.41 -22.75 -12.67
C ILE A 125 5.74 -23.99 -13.48
N THR A 126 4.71 -24.74 -13.86
CA THR A 126 4.85 -25.87 -14.78
C THR A 126 4.65 -25.40 -16.22
N LEU A 127 5.68 -25.59 -17.02
CA LEU A 127 5.72 -25.33 -18.45
C LEU A 127 5.29 -26.60 -19.18
N HIS A 128 4.31 -26.47 -20.08
CA HIS A 128 3.80 -27.59 -20.86
C HIS A 128 4.24 -27.48 -22.33
N PRO A 129 4.51 -28.61 -23.00
CA PRO A 129 4.81 -28.65 -24.44
C PRO A 129 3.53 -28.47 -25.28
N LEU A 130 2.78 -27.41 -24.99
CA LEU A 130 1.47 -27.12 -25.58
C LEU A 130 1.47 -25.72 -26.20
N ALA A 131 0.83 -25.60 -27.34
CA ALA A 131 0.47 -24.33 -27.96
C ALA A 131 -1.06 -24.19 -27.98
N LEU A 132 -1.54 -22.96 -27.92
CA LEU A 132 -2.96 -22.61 -28.07
C LEU A 132 -3.13 -21.81 -29.37
N PRO A 133 -3.10 -22.45 -30.55
CA PRO A 133 -3.16 -21.77 -31.84
C PRO A 133 -4.52 -21.12 -32.14
N ASP A 134 -5.61 -21.65 -31.61
CA ASP A 134 -6.96 -21.15 -31.92
C ASP A 134 -7.84 -21.04 -30.67
N VAL A 135 -8.52 -19.90 -30.58
CA VAL A 135 -9.48 -19.54 -29.54
C VAL A 135 -10.68 -18.90 -30.23
N SER A 136 -11.83 -19.55 -30.17
CA SER A 136 -13.06 -19.04 -30.79
C SER A 136 -14.20 -18.95 -29.78
N LEU A 137 -15.00 -17.89 -29.91
CA LEU A 137 -16.27 -17.74 -29.19
C LEU A 137 -17.39 -18.17 -30.14
N GLN A 138 -18.17 -19.15 -29.72
CA GLN A 138 -19.30 -19.70 -30.45
C GLN A 138 -20.58 -19.44 -29.67
N TYR A 139 -21.69 -19.27 -30.38
CA TYR A 139 -23.01 -19.12 -29.78
C TYR A 139 -23.83 -20.33 -30.22
N GLU A 140 -24.31 -21.10 -29.25
CA GLU A 140 -25.19 -22.22 -29.50
C GLU A 140 -26.61 -21.71 -29.82
N PRO A 141 -27.40 -22.47 -30.60
CA PRO A 141 -28.76 -22.09 -30.97
C PRO A 141 -29.70 -21.89 -29.76
N ASP A 142 -29.35 -22.43 -28.59
CA ASP A 142 -30.06 -22.27 -27.33
C ASP A 142 -29.73 -20.94 -26.60
N GLY A 143 -28.87 -20.11 -27.19
CA GLY A 143 -28.44 -18.82 -26.66
C GLY A 143 -27.23 -18.89 -25.72
N ARG A 144 -26.60 -20.05 -25.55
CA ARG A 144 -25.38 -20.18 -24.73
C ARG A 144 -24.14 -19.73 -25.49
N SER A 145 -23.23 -19.05 -24.79
CA SER A 145 -21.91 -18.71 -25.30
C SER A 145 -20.90 -19.78 -24.89
N VAL A 146 -20.13 -20.30 -25.86
CA VAL A 146 -19.11 -21.33 -25.67
C VAL A 146 -17.77 -20.81 -26.15
N ILE A 147 -16.76 -20.83 -25.28
CA ILE A 147 -15.37 -20.57 -25.67
C ILE A 147 -14.72 -21.91 -26.03
N ARG A 148 -14.32 -22.06 -27.30
CA ARG A 148 -13.58 -23.21 -27.79
C ARG A 148 -12.09 -22.87 -27.82
N LEU A 149 -11.31 -23.66 -27.09
CA LEU A 149 -9.84 -23.58 -27.03
C LEU A 149 -9.28 -24.81 -27.74
N ARG A 150 -8.47 -24.61 -28.79
CA ARG A 150 -7.79 -25.70 -29.50
C ARG A 150 -6.33 -25.72 -29.09
N PHE A 151 -5.93 -26.78 -28.39
CA PHE A 151 -4.54 -27.01 -28.05
C PHE A 151 -3.84 -27.89 -29.07
N GLU A 152 -2.56 -27.63 -29.31
CA GLU A 152 -1.67 -28.46 -30.08
C GLU A 152 -0.47 -28.83 -29.24
N CYS A 153 0.02 -30.06 -29.39
CA CYS A 153 1.14 -30.57 -28.63
C CYS A 153 2.40 -30.63 -29.50
N GLY A 154 3.56 -30.44 -28.88
CA GLY A 154 4.85 -30.59 -29.56
C GLY A 154 5.01 -31.97 -30.20
N PRO A 155 5.63 -32.08 -31.39
CA PRO A 155 5.82 -33.35 -32.10
C PRO A 155 6.72 -34.34 -31.34
N LEU A 156 7.51 -33.84 -30.38
CA LEU A 156 8.40 -34.65 -29.55
C LEU A 156 7.67 -35.32 -28.38
N VAL A 157 6.43 -34.92 -28.10
CA VAL A 157 5.60 -35.55 -27.09
C VAL A 157 4.93 -36.76 -27.73
N GLY A 158 5.33 -37.95 -27.32
CA GLY A 158 4.84 -39.20 -27.91
C GLY A 158 3.35 -39.45 -27.62
N ASP A 159 2.87 -39.08 -26.44
CA ASP A 159 1.48 -39.28 -26.01
C ASP A 159 1.01 -38.15 -25.08
N TRP A 160 -0.24 -37.71 -25.25
CA TRP A 160 -0.90 -36.72 -24.40
C TRP A 160 -1.04 -37.20 -22.95
N SER A 161 -1.08 -38.52 -22.71
CA SER A 161 -1.15 -39.10 -21.37
C SER A 161 0.06 -38.74 -20.48
N GLN A 162 1.18 -38.34 -21.09
CA GLN A 162 2.40 -37.94 -20.38
C GLN A 162 2.34 -36.51 -19.84
N ILE A 163 1.36 -35.72 -20.29
CA ILE A 163 1.16 -34.35 -19.83
C ILE A 163 0.06 -34.39 -18.77
N ASP A 164 0.39 -33.99 -17.54
CA ASP A 164 -0.62 -33.78 -16.51
C ASP A 164 -1.46 -32.54 -16.85
N LEU A 165 -2.63 -32.78 -17.41
CA LEU A 165 -3.63 -31.76 -17.74
C LEU A 165 -4.66 -31.56 -16.63
N SER A 166 -4.53 -32.25 -15.48
CA SER A 166 -5.50 -32.12 -14.37
C SER A 166 -5.58 -30.70 -13.81
N ARG A 167 -4.47 -29.95 -13.93
CA ARG A 167 -4.35 -28.57 -13.46
C ARG A 167 -3.62 -27.70 -14.51
N LEU A 168 -4.25 -27.51 -15.67
CA LEU A 168 -3.72 -26.58 -16.67
C LEU A 168 -3.99 -25.12 -16.26
N PRO A 169 -2.97 -24.30 -15.93
CA PRO A 169 -3.17 -22.92 -15.56
C PRO A 169 -3.50 -22.09 -16.81
N LEU A 170 -4.75 -21.64 -16.93
CA LEU A 170 -5.18 -20.74 -18.00
C LEU A 170 -5.48 -19.35 -17.43
N TYR A 171 -4.88 -18.34 -18.03
CA TYR A 171 -5.14 -16.94 -17.72
C TYR A 171 -5.83 -16.28 -18.91
N ILE A 172 -7.09 -15.86 -18.73
CA ILE A 172 -7.86 -15.15 -19.75
C ILE A 172 -7.76 -13.66 -19.45
N SER A 173 -6.90 -12.95 -20.18
CA SER A 173 -6.83 -11.50 -20.07
C SER A 173 -7.88 -10.87 -20.99
N VAL A 174 -8.96 -10.36 -20.41
CA VAL A 174 -9.89 -9.49 -21.14
C VAL A 174 -9.50 -8.05 -20.84
N PRO A 175 -9.14 -7.22 -21.84
CA PRO A 175 -8.90 -5.82 -21.59
C PRO A 175 -10.20 -5.15 -21.16
N THR A 176 -10.31 -4.80 -19.88
CA THR A 176 -11.26 -3.80 -19.41
C THR A 176 -10.93 -2.49 -20.12
N ALA A 177 -11.94 -1.84 -20.69
CA ALA A 177 -11.83 -0.67 -21.55
C ALA A 177 -10.59 0.23 -21.32
N ARG A 178 -9.76 0.36 -22.37
CA ARG A 178 -8.69 1.37 -22.56
C ARG A 178 -7.84 1.69 -21.33
N TRP A 179 -6.79 0.89 -21.12
CA TRP A 179 -5.56 1.42 -20.52
C TRP A 179 -4.36 1.00 -21.40
N PRO A 180 -3.63 1.95 -22.02
CA PRO A 180 -2.54 1.63 -22.92
C PRO A 180 -1.26 1.44 -22.10
N VAL A 181 -1.12 0.30 -21.44
CA VAL A 181 0.21 -0.15 -20.99
C VAL A 181 0.37 -1.58 -21.45
N ARG A 182 0.63 -1.72 -22.76
CA ARG A 182 1.25 -2.92 -23.29
C ARG A 182 2.65 -2.97 -22.69
N CYS A 183 2.86 -3.85 -21.71
CA CYS A 183 4.20 -4.34 -21.43
C CYS A 183 4.55 -5.29 -22.58
N THR A 184 5.07 -4.70 -23.66
CA THR A 184 5.58 -5.42 -24.81
C THR A 184 6.82 -6.22 -24.39
N GLY A 185 6.74 -7.54 -24.60
CA GLY A 185 7.81 -8.50 -24.87
C GLY A 185 9.16 -8.32 -24.18
N LEU A 186 9.54 -9.33 -23.40
CA LEU A 186 10.84 -9.99 -23.47
C LEU A 186 10.62 -11.49 -23.39
#